data_AF-A0A6G7Y6I1-F1
#
_entry.id   AF-A0A6G7Y6I1-F1
#
_cell.length_a   1.000
_cell.length_b   1.000
_cell.length_c   1.000
_cell.angle_alpha   90.00
_cell.angle_beta   90.00
_cell.angle_gamma   90.00
#
_symmetry.space_group_name_H-M   'P 1'
#
loop_
_entity.id
_entity.type
_entity.pdbx_description
1 polymer ?
#
loop_
_entity_poly.entity_id
_entity_poly.type
_entity_poly.pdbx_seq_one_letter_code
_entity_poly.pdbx_strand_id
1 'polypeptide(L)'
;MTELGVDDHGWVHGARDQVRLDRAAGVRTHPDAVPTPSPIDTPVVTVIDVGCPVERLLDGHDWLTSLLIDAGSVVVVARATIPGLRRLESTLHLLDAERTIAAVLGQPRRRWSRAVAHGIGGLTAALVADGRLVEIPEDRTLALHGLTPAPLPARLLTAAGVLLSLIEGNPHHAR
;
A
#
# COMPACT_ATOMS: atom_id res chain seq x y z
N MET A 1 23.92 17.64 6.62
CA MET A 1 23.19 17.03 7.75
C MET A 1 22.20 18.08 8.20
N THR A 2 20.97 18.00 7.70
CA THR A 2 19.92 18.99 7.97
C THR A 2 18.98 18.36 8.99
N GLU A 3 18.82 19.04 10.11
CA GLU A 3 17.91 18.68 11.19
C GLU A 3 16.47 18.71 10.64
N LEU A 4 15.78 17.55 10.61
CA LEU A 4 14.41 17.46 10.11
C LEU A 4 13.45 17.93 11.21
N GLY A 5 13.13 19.22 11.19
CA GLY A 5 12.10 19.80 12.05
C GLY A 5 10.71 19.29 11.68
N VAL A 6 9.82 19.22 12.67
CA VAL A 6 8.38 19.00 12.46
C VAL A 6 7.80 20.26 11.81
N ASP A 7 6.99 20.13 10.77
CA ASP A 7 6.26 21.28 10.21
C ASP A 7 5.12 21.75 11.10
N ASP A 8 4.51 22.86 10.72
CA ASP A 8 3.39 23.46 11.45
C ASP A 8 2.14 22.55 11.50
N HIS A 9 2.11 21.47 10.72
CA HIS A 9 1.03 20.49 10.63
C HIS A 9 1.34 19.18 11.35
N GLY A 10 2.49 19.06 12.02
CA GLY A 10 2.86 17.87 12.79
C GLY A 10 3.48 16.75 11.96
N TRP A 11 4.05 17.06 10.79
CA TRP A 11 4.73 16.10 9.91
C TRP A 11 6.24 16.26 9.97
N VAL A 12 6.94 15.12 9.97
CA VAL A 12 8.40 15.05 9.77
C VAL A 12 8.65 14.76 8.30
N HIS A 13 9.40 15.64 7.65
CA HIS A 13 9.74 15.51 6.23
C HIS A 13 11.04 14.74 6.03
N GLY A 14 11.09 13.95 4.97
CA GLY A 14 12.29 13.34 4.44
C GLY A 14 12.24 13.34 2.92
N ALA A 15 13.37 13.07 2.29
CA ALA A 15 13.44 12.97 0.83
C ALA A 15 14.34 11.82 0.41
N ARG A 16 13.99 11.19 -0.71
CA ARG A 16 14.82 10.24 -1.42
C ARG A 16 14.70 10.51 -2.91
N ASP A 17 15.78 11.03 -3.49
CA ASP A 17 15.79 11.50 -4.88
C ASP A 17 14.63 12.48 -5.11
N GLN A 18 13.71 12.16 -6.02
CA GLN A 18 12.50 12.95 -6.31
C GLN A 18 11.29 12.63 -5.43
N VAL A 19 11.41 11.71 -4.47
CA VAL A 19 10.30 11.29 -3.61
C VAL A 19 10.39 12.00 -2.26
N ARG A 20 9.34 12.76 -1.92
CA ARG A 20 9.11 13.30 -0.59
C ARG A 20 8.44 12.24 0.29
N LEU A 21 8.93 12.10 1.52
CA LEU A 21 8.41 11.18 2.51
C LEU A 21 7.97 11.97 3.75
N ASP A 22 6.68 11.99 4.01
CA ASP A 22 6.13 12.67 5.18
C ASP A 22 5.66 11.63 6.20
N ARG A 23 6.03 11.81 7.46
CA ARG A 23 5.59 10.94 8.57
C ARG A 23 4.98 11.77 9.67
N ALA A 24 3.76 11.43 10.10
CA ALA A 24 3.15 12.09 11.24
C ALA A 24 4.04 11.94 12.47
N ALA A 25 4.31 13.05 13.17
CA ALA A 25 5.20 13.09 14.31
C ALA A 25 4.55 12.43 15.55
N GLY A 26 5.22 11.46 16.15
CA GLY A 26 4.76 10.75 17.35
C GLY A 26 3.83 9.56 17.07
N VAL A 27 3.46 8.84 18.13
CA VAL A 27 2.59 7.65 18.03
C VAL A 27 1.13 8.08 17.95
N ARG A 28 0.35 7.47 17.05
CA ARG A 28 -1.10 7.67 16.92
C ARG A 28 -1.82 6.35 17.14
N THR A 29 -2.85 6.36 17.99
CA THR A 29 -3.62 5.16 18.38
C THR A 29 -4.93 5.03 17.60
N HIS A 30 -5.37 6.11 16.97
CA HIS A 30 -6.61 6.21 16.20
C HIS A 30 -6.37 6.96 14.86
N PRO A 31 -7.02 6.55 13.75
CA PRO A 31 -6.97 7.28 12.48
C PRO A 31 -7.30 8.77 12.60
N ASP A 32 -8.35 9.12 13.34
CA ASP A 32 -8.75 10.51 13.62
C ASP A 32 -7.67 11.39 14.28
N ALA A 33 -6.63 10.79 14.84
CA ALA A 33 -5.50 11.53 15.43
C ALA A 33 -4.39 11.83 14.42
N VAL A 34 -4.50 11.35 13.18
CA VAL A 34 -3.55 11.63 12.10
C VAL A 34 -3.87 13.04 11.55
N PRO A 35 -2.91 13.98 11.61
CA PRO A 35 -3.14 15.34 11.10
C PRO A 35 -3.35 15.30 9.58
N THR A 36 -4.13 16.23 9.04
CA THR A 36 -4.21 16.40 7.59
C THR A 36 -2.85 16.89 7.05
N PRO A 37 -2.34 16.34 5.93
CA PRO A 37 -1.11 16.82 5.31
C PRO A 37 -1.21 18.28 4.87
N SER A 38 -0.09 18.98 4.94
CA SER A 38 0.09 20.29 4.31
C SER A 38 -0.21 20.20 2.80
N PRO A 39 -0.88 21.19 2.18
CA PRO A 39 -1.11 21.22 0.74
C PRO A 39 0.20 21.10 -0.06
N ILE A 40 0.15 20.43 -1.22
CA ILE A 40 1.29 20.26 -2.12
C ILE A 40 1.02 21.05 -3.41
N ASP A 41 1.95 21.93 -3.79
CA ASP A 41 1.78 22.91 -4.88
C ASP A 41 1.77 22.31 -6.31
N THR A 42 2.13 21.04 -6.50
CA THR A 42 2.25 20.39 -7.82
C THR A 42 1.58 19.01 -7.84
N PRO A 43 0.97 18.59 -8.97
CA PRO A 43 0.39 17.25 -9.06
C PRO A 43 1.51 16.22 -9.01
N VAL A 44 1.55 15.50 -7.90
CA VAL A 44 2.39 14.33 -7.68
C VAL A 44 1.47 13.17 -7.33
N VAL A 45 1.86 11.94 -7.68
CA VAL A 45 1.17 10.76 -7.14
C VAL A 45 1.43 10.73 -5.64
N THR A 46 0.39 10.99 -4.84
CA THR A 46 0.45 10.92 -3.38
C THR A 46 0.03 9.54 -2.92
N VAL A 47 0.91 8.85 -2.20
CA VAL A 47 0.62 7.57 -1.57
C VAL A 47 0.45 7.80 -0.07
N ILE A 48 -0.72 7.46 0.46
CA ILE A 48 -0.99 7.51 1.90
C ILE A 48 -0.95 6.08 2.43
N ASP A 49 0.09 5.77 3.21
CA ASP A 49 0.12 4.54 4.01
C ASP A 49 -0.67 4.78 5.30
N VAL A 50 -1.86 4.19 5.36
CA VAL A 50 -2.78 4.41 6.47
C VAL A 50 -2.39 3.62 7.73
N GLY A 51 -1.56 2.57 7.58
CA GLY A 51 -1.02 1.82 8.71
C GLY A 51 -2.04 1.13 9.64
N CYS A 52 -3.33 1.10 9.29
CA CYS A 52 -4.39 0.48 10.11
C CYS A 52 -5.38 -0.35 9.27
N PRO A 53 -6.17 -1.24 9.92
CA PRO A 53 -7.21 -2.00 9.22
C PRO A 53 -8.28 -1.07 8.63
N VAL A 54 -8.82 -1.44 7.46
CA VAL A 54 -9.82 -0.64 6.73
C VAL A 54 -11.09 -0.41 7.56
N GLU A 55 -11.47 -1.40 8.37
CA GLU A 55 -12.66 -1.36 9.21
C GLU A 55 -12.60 -0.14 10.15
N ARG A 56 -11.42 0.11 10.73
CA ARG A 56 -11.21 1.25 11.63
C ARG A 56 -11.24 2.60 10.91
N LEU A 57 -10.98 2.64 9.61
CA LEU A 57 -11.10 3.88 8.81
C LEU A 57 -12.54 4.17 8.45
N LEU A 58 -13.30 3.12 8.16
CA LEU A 58 -14.72 3.23 7.83
C LEU A 58 -15.58 3.55 9.06
N ASP A 59 -15.12 3.17 10.25
CA ASP A 59 -15.74 3.57 11.52
C ASP A 59 -15.51 5.06 11.87
N GLY A 60 -14.54 5.71 11.23
CA GLY A 60 -14.24 7.13 11.41
C GLY A 60 -15.09 8.06 10.55
N HIS A 61 -14.96 9.37 10.79
CA HIS A 61 -15.64 10.43 10.03
C HIS A 61 -14.68 11.56 9.65
N ASP A 62 -13.41 11.23 9.43
CA ASP A 62 -12.33 12.19 9.26
C ASP A 62 -11.87 12.34 7.78
N TRP A 63 -10.75 13.03 7.60
CA TRP A 63 -10.17 13.25 6.28
C TRP A 63 -9.63 11.96 5.63
N LEU A 64 -9.23 10.95 6.42
CA LEU A 64 -8.78 9.66 5.89
C LEU A 64 -9.96 8.83 5.38
N THR A 65 -11.09 8.85 6.07
CA THR A 65 -12.33 8.22 5.59
C THR A 65 -12.77 8.85 4.27
N SER A 66 -12.78 10.19 4.21
CA SER A 66 -13.12 10.93 2.98
C SER A 66 -12.15 10.60 1.84
N LEU A 67 -10.84 10.56 2.14
CA LEU A 67 -9.82 10.18 1.17
C LEU A 67 -10.03 8.75 0.64
N LEU A 68 -10.36 7.76 1.49
CA LEU A 68 -10.61 6.39 1.06
C LEU A 68 -11.84 6.27 0.15
N ILE A 69 -12.86 7.09 0.40
CA ILE A 69 -14.08 7.14 -0.42
C ILE A 69 -13.77 7.71 -1.81
N ASP A 70 -12.99 8.79 -1.87
CA ASP A 70 -12.71 9.56 -3.09
C ASP A 70 -11.46 9.10 -3.86
N ALA A 71 -10.63 8.23 -3.26
CA ALA A 71 -9.40 7.76 -3.89
C ALA A 71 -9.67 7.03 -5.20
N GLY A 72 -8.99 7.44 -6.28
CA GLY A 72 -9.08 6.78 -7.58
C GLY A 72 -8.49 5.36 -7.62
N SER A 73 -7.68 4.99 -6.63
CA SER A 73 -7.13 3.64 -6.46
C SER A 73 -6.86 3.35 -4.99
N VAL A 74 -7.13 2.10 -4.57
CA VAL A 74 -6.89 1.61 -3.21
C VAL A 74 -6.02 0.36 -3.29
N VAL A 75 -4.83 0.40 -2.70
CA VAL A 75 -3.92 -0.75 -2.63
C VAL A 75 -4.08 -1.45 -1.27
N VAL A 76 -4.56 -2.69 -1.29
CA VAL A 76 -4.67 -3.53 -0.09
C VAL A 76 -3.44 -4.43 -0.01
N VAL A 77 -2.66 -4.27 1.06
CA VAL A 77 -1.45 -5.07 1.28
C VAL A 77 -1.78 -6.29 2.16
N ALA A 78 -1.38 -7.48 1.70
CA ALA A 78 -1.56 -8.72 2.44
C ALA A 78 -0.32 -9.59 2.37
N ARG A 79 -0.20 -10.59 3.28
CA ARG A 79 0.82 -11.64 3.18
C ARG A 79 0.26 -12.88 2.50
N ALA A 80 1.10 -13.58 1.74
CA ALA A 80 0.82 -14.87 1.10
C ALA A 80 0.74 -16.02 2.12
N THR A 81 -0.18 -15.90 3.06
CA THR A 81 -0.46 -16.89 4.12
C THR A 81 -1.97 -17.11 4.20
N ILE A 82 -2.43 -18.25 4.74
CA ILE A 82 -3.87 -18.53 4.85
C ILE A 82 -4.60 -17.41 5.62
N PRO A 83 -4.12 -16.95 6.80
CA PRO A 83 -4.78 -15.83 7.49
C PRO A 83 -4.71 -14.52 6.69
N GLY A 84 -3.59 -14.26 6.00
CA GLY A 84 -3.42 -13.07 5.18
C GLY A 84 -4.41 -12.99 4.02
N LEU A 85 -4.59 -14.09 3.28
CA LEU A 85 -5.53 -14.15 2.16
C LEU A 85 -6.99 -14.13 2.61
N ARG A 86 -7.31 -14.76 3.74
CA ARG A 86 -8.66 -14.66 4.32
C ARG A 86 -8.98 -13.23 4.73
N ARG A 87 -8.02 -12.53 5.35
CA ARG A 87 -8.20 -11.12 5.73
C ARG A 87 -8.31 -10.22 4.52
N LEU A 88 -7.49 -10.46 3.48
CA LEU A 88 -7.61 -9.77 2.20
C LEU A 88 -9.03 -9.91 1.66
N GLU A 89 -9.56 -11.13 1.55
CA GLU A 89 -10.93 -11.36 1.05
C GLU A 89 -11.98 -10.59 1.86
N SER A 90 -11.90 -10.61 3.19
CA SER A 90 -12.81 -9.84 4.05
C SER A 90 -12.70 -8.34 3.83
N THR A 91 -11.48 -7.80 3.67
CA THR A 91 -11.24 -6.39 3.36
C THR A 91 -11.79 -6.01 1.98
N LEU A 92 -11.70 -6.89 0.99
CA LEU A 92 -12.23 -6.64 -0.36
C LEU A 92 -13.76 -6.49 -0.37
N HIS A 93 -14.49 -7.10 0.57
CA HIS A 93 -15.94 -6.89 0.69
C HIS A 93 -16.34 -5.47 1.12
N LEU A 94 -15.41 -4.70 1.67
CA LEU A 94 -15.65 -3.34 2.17
C LEU A 94 -15.23 -2.27 1.16
N LEU A 95 -14.64 -2.68 0.04
CA LEU A 95 -14.04 -1.79 -0.94
C LEU A 95 -14.72 -1.95 -2.30
N ASP A 96 -14.70 -0.87 -3.06
CA ASP A 96 -15.13 -0.88 -4.45
C ASP A 96 -14.13 -1.68 -5.29
N ALA A 97 -14.63 -2.73 -5.95
CA ALA A 97 -13.82 -3.66 -6.71
C ALA A 97 -13.07 -2.97 -7.85
N GLU A 98 -13.65 -1.92 -8.45
CA GLU A 98 -13.08 -1.33 -9.66
C GLU A 98 -11.77 -0.57 -9.42
N ARG A 99 -11.66 0.04 -8.24
CA ARG A 99 -10.48 0.81 -7.83
C ARG A 99 -9.50 0.02 -6.97
N THR A 100 -9.79 -1.24 -6.65
CA THR A 100 -9.00 -2.00 -5.69
C THR A 100 -7.90 -2.83 -6.37
N ILE A 101 -6.69 -2.72 -5.83
CA ILE A 101 -5.50 -3.49 -6.24
C ILE A 101 -4.99 -4.24 -5.01
N ALA A 102 -4.67 -5.53 -5.15
CA ALA A 102 -4.07 -6.31 -4.08
C ALA A 102 -2.54 -6.41 -4.26
N ALA A 103 -1.78 -6.03 -3.24
CA ALA A 103 -0.34 -6.22 -3.18
C ALA A 103 -0.02 -7.35 -2.19
N VAL A 104 0.36 -8.53 -2.69
CA VAL A 104 0.55 -9.71 -1.84
C VAL A 104 2.04 -9.99 -1.64
N LEU A 105 2.52 -9.74 -0.43
CA LEU A 105 3.88 -10.00 0.02
C LEU A 105 4.12 -11.49 0.27
N GLY A 106 5.15 -12.06 -0.34
CA GLY A 106 5.61 -13.42 -0.02
C GLY A 106 6.16 -14.18 -1.21
N GLN A 107 6.03 -15.51 -1.15
CA GLN A 107 6.39 -16.37 -2.28
C GLN A 107 5.46 -16.10 -3.47
N PRO A 108 5.96 -16.21 -4.71
CA PRO A 108 5.12 -16.08 -5.90
C PRO A 108 4.03 -17.15 -5.91
N ARG A 109 2.87 -16.86 -6.50
CA ARG A 109 1.67 -17.73 -6.46
C ARG A 109 1.92 -19.13 -6.98
N ARG A 110 2.77 -19.26 -8.00
CA ARG A 110 3.20 -20.57 -8.53
C ARG A 110 3.86 -21.49 -7.48
N ARG A 111 4.30 -20.95 -6.35
CA ARG A 111 4.93 -21.67 -5.23
C ARG A 111 4.04 -21.79 -4.00
N TRP A 112 2.80 -21.28 -4.05
CA TRP A 112 1.90 -21.40 -2.93
C TRP A 112 1.60 -22.87 -2.66
N SER A 113 1.59 -23.25 -1.38
CA SER A 113 1.08 -24.56 -1.00
C SER A 113 -0.40 -24.66 -1.38
N ARG A 114 -0.89 -25.87 -1.57
CA ARG A 114 -2.32 -26.11 -1.86
C ARG A 114 -3.23 -25.44 -0.82
N ALA A 115 -2.82 -25.42 0.44
CA ALA A 115 -3.56 -24.81 1.53
C ALA A 115 -3.63 -23.27 1.40
N VAL A 116 -2.53 -22.61 1.01
CA VAL A 116 -2.52 -21.16 0.74
C VAL A 116 -3.34 -20.84 -0.50
N ALA A 117 -3.19 -21.61 -1.58
CA ALA A 117 -3.98 -21.43 -2.80
C ALA A 117 -5.49 -21.60 -2.57
N HIS A 118 -5.89 -22.52 -1.68
CA HIS A 118 -7.29 -22.69 -1.30
C HIS A 118 -7.82 -21.55 -0.40
N GLY A 119 -6.94 -20.71 0.15
CA GLY A 119 -7.32 -19.51 0.89
C GLY A 119 -7.79 -18.34 0.02
N ILE A 120 -7.70 -18.45 -1.31
CA ILE A 120 -8.22 -17.45 -2.25
C ILE A 120 -9.74 -17.54 -2.28
N GLY A 121 -10.42 -16.44 -1.93
CA GLY A 121 -11.86 -16.28 -2.13
C GLY A 121 -12.22 -15.72 -3.51
N GLY A 122 -13.51 -15.50 -3.75
CA GLY A 122 -14.03 -15.08 -5.05
C GLY A 122 -13.54 -13.70 -5.48
N LEU A 123 -13.48 -12.73 -4.55
CA LEU A 123 -13.00 -11.38 -4.87
C LEU A 123 -11.50 -11.36 -5.12
N THR A 124 -10.72 -12.08 -4.32
CA THR A 124 -9.29 -12.24 -4.56
C THR A 124 -9.03 -12.93 -5.90
N ALA A 125 -9.85 -13.91 -6.28
CA ALA A 125 -9.77 -14.57 -7.58
C ALA A 125 -10.13 -13.63 -8.74
N ALA A 126 -11.10 -12.74 -8.57
CA ALA A 126 -11.44 -11.72 -9.55
C ALA A 126 -10.26 -10.76 -9.78
N LEU A 127 -9.64 -10.24 -8.72
CA LEU A 127 -8.44 -9.41 -8.86
C LEU A 127 -7.29 -10.13 -9.57
N VAL A 128 -7.14 -11.44 -9.36
CA VAL A 128 -6.18 -12.25 -10.12
C VAL A 128 -6.53 -12.29 -11.61
N ALA A 129 -7.79 -12.56 -11.95
CA ALA A 129 -8.24 -12.66 -13.33
C ALA A 129 -8.08 -11.33 -14.08
N ASP A 130 -8.30 -10.22 -13.37
CA ASP A 130 -8.19 -8.86 -13.92
C ASP A 130 -6.77 -8.30 -13.90
N GLY A 131 -5.77 -9.08 -13.44
CA GLY A 131 -4.39 -8.61 -13.33
C GLY A 131 -4.16 -7.54 -12.26
N ARG A 132 -5.10 -7.38 -11.33
CA ARG A 132 -5.08 -6.41 -10.21
C ARG A 132 -4.52 -6.99 -8.91
N LEU A 133 -3.98 -8.22 -8.93
CA LEU A 133 -3.19 -8.78 -7.83
C LEU A 133 -1.72 -8.82 -8.20
N VAL A 134 -0.91 -8.01 -7.54
CA VAL A 134 0.54 -7.93 -7.74
C VAL A 134 1.28 -8.69 -6.67
N GLU A 135 2.19 -9.58 -7.08
CA GLU A 135 3.07 -10.32 -6.19
C GLU A 135 4.24 -9.43 -5.77
N ILE A 136 4.39 -9.20 -4.46
CA ILE A 136 5.48 -8.42 -3.89
C ILE A 136 6.53 -9.38 -3.32
N PRO A 137 7.76 -9.40 -3.86
CA PRO A 137 8.79 -10.29 -3.36
C PRO A 137 9.25 -9.85 -1.97
N GLU A 138 9.38 -10.80 -1.06
CA GLU A 138 10.06 -10.55 0.22
C GLU A 138 11.55 -10.28 0.00
N ASP A 139 12.06 -9.25 0.68
CA ASP A 139 13.48 -8.98 0.79
C ASP A 139 13.89 -8.99 2.26
N ARG A 140 14.80 -9.91 2.60
CA ARG A 140 15.23 -10.12 3.98
C ARG A 140 16.02 -8.94 4.54
N THR A 141 16.80 -8.26 3.70
CA THR A 141 17.58 -7.09 4.10
C THR A 141 16.65 -5.95 4.46
N LEU A 142 15.64 -5.67 3.63
CA LEU A 142 14.62 -4.67 3.92
C LEU A 142 13.77 -5.03 5.14
N ALA A 143 13.44 -6.31 5.33
CA ALA A 143 12.69 -6.75 6.51
C ALA A 143 13.47 -6.55 7.82
N LEU A 144 14.80 -6.66 7.78
CA LEU A 144 15.67 -6.53 8.95
C LEU A 144 16.13 -5.08 9.21
N HIS A 145 16.43 -4.34 8.15
CA HIS A 145 17.07 -3.02 8.25
C HIS A 145 16.12 -1.88 7.86
N GLY A 146 14.92 -2.19 7.39
CA GLY A 146 14.01 -1.21 6.81
C GLY A 146 14.59 -0.58 5.54
N LEU A 147 14.07 0.59 5.21
CA LEU A 147 14.62 1.41 4.12
C LEU A 147 15.99 1.96 4.52
N THR A 148 17.01 1.67 3.73
CA THR A 148 18.38 2.19 3.88
C THR A 148 18.74 3.01 2.63
N PRO A 149 19.84 3.80 2.64
CA PRO A 149 20.30 4.50 1.45
C PRO A 149 20.70 3.60 0.27
N ALA A 150 20.90 2.29 0.51
CA ALA A 150 21.25 1.35 -0.56
C ALA A 150 20.17 1.29 -1.66
N PRO A 151 20.54 0.96 -2.91
CA PRO A 151 19.57 0.75 -3.99
C PRO A 151 18.53 -0.31 -3.64
N LEU A 152 17.29 -0.09 -4.06
CA LEU A 152 16.22 -1.08 -3.87
C LEU A 152 16.47 -2.31 -4.76
N PRO A 153 16.12 -3.53 -4.30
CA PRO A 153 16.25 -4.74 -5.09
C PRO A 153 15.48 -4.65 -6.41
N ALA A 154 16.10 -5.05 -7.53
CA ALA A 154 15.50 -4.95 -8.86
C ALA A 154 14.12 -5.62 -8.96
N ARG A 155 13.93 -6.77 -8.31
CA ARG A 155 12.64 -7.47 -8.30
C ARG A 155 11.54 -6.68 -7.60
N LEU A 156 11.88 -5.94 -6.54
CA LEU A 156 10.93 -5.07 -5.85
C LEU A 156 10.60 -3.85 -6.72
N LEU A 157 11.59 -3.27 -7.40
CA LEU A 157 11.36 -2.19 -8.36
C LEU A 157 10.45 -2.62 -9.53
N THR A 158 10.62 -3.83 -10.05
CA THR A 158 9.71 -4.40 -11.07
C THR A 158 8.28 -4.49 -10.55
N ALA A 159 8.08 -5.07 -9.36
CA ALA A 159 6.74 -5.17 -8.76
C ALA A 159 6.11 -3.80 -8.47
N ALA A 160 6.91 -2.83 -8.02
CA ALA A 160 6.47 -1.45 -7.80
C ALA A 160 6.09 -0.76 -9.12
N GLY A 161 6.81 -1.01 -10.22
CA GLY A 161 6.46 -0.49 -11.55
C GLY A 161 5.12 -1.02 -12.07
N VAL A 162 4.82 -2.31 -11.80
CA VAL A 162 3.51 -2.91 -12.09
C VAL A 162 2.42 -2.21 -11.29
N LEU A 163 2.61 -2.06 -9.97
CA LEU A 163 1.66 -1.37 -9.10
C LEU A 163 1.40 0.06 -9.55
N LEU A 164 2.46 0.82 -9.85
CA LEU A 164 2.33 2.20 -10.31
C LEU A 164 1.55 2.30 -11.61
N SER A 165 1.81 1.41 -12.57
CA SER A 165 1.07 1.37 -13.83
C SER A 165 -0.42 1.13 -13.62
N LEU A 166 -0.78 0.22 -12.72
CA LEU A 166 -2.19 -0.04 -12.36
C LEU A 166 -2.84 1.18 -11.70
N ILE A 167 -2.15 1.86 -10.79
CA ILE A 167 -2.63 3.07 -10.10
C ILE A 167 -2.87 4.21 -11.10
N GLU A 168 -2.01 4.35 -12.11
CA GLU A 168 -2.15 5.37 -13.15
C GLU A 168 -3.21 5.02 -14.22
N GLY A 169 -3.81 3.81 -14.16
CA GLY A 169 -4.71 3.32 -15.21
C GLY A 169 -4.00 3.00 -16.53
N ASN A 170 -2.67 2.84 -16.49
CA ASN A 170 -1.83 2.55 -17.66
C ASN A 170 -1.62 1.03 -17.78
N PRO A 171 -1.98 0.37 -18.90
CA PRO A 171 -1.71 -1.05 -19.07
C PRO A 171 -0.19 -1.29 -19.13
N HIS A 172 0.33 -2.09 -18.20
CA HIS A 172 1.74 -2.46 -18.14
C HIS A 172 2.06 -3.46 -19.27
N HIS A 173 2.74 -3.01 -20.33
CA HIS A 173 3.34 -3.91 -21.32
C HIS A 173 4.60 -4.52 -20.72
N ALA A 174 4.50 -5.73 -20.16
CA ALA A 174 5.67 -6.53 -19.86
C ALA A 174 6.42 -6.83 -21.18
N ARG A 175 7.64 -6.31 -21.30
CA ARG A 175 8.60 -6.73 -22.33
C ARG A 175 9.40 -7.93 -21.84
#